data_AF-A0A2T1CQR7-F1
#
_entry.id   AF-A0A2T1CQR7-F1
#
_cell.length_a   1.000
_cell.length_b   1.000
_cell.length_c   1.000
_cell.angle_alpha   90.00
_cell.angle_beta   90.00
_cell.angle_gamma   90.00
#
_symmetry.space_group_name_H-M   'P 1'
#
loop_
_entity.id
_entity.type
_entity.pdbx_description
1 polymer ?
#
loop_
_entity_poly.entity_id
_entity_poly.type
_entity_poly.pdbx_seq_one_letter_code
_entity_poly.pdbx_strand_id
1 'polypeptide(L)' 'MKNDLLYVSNIQESIEAIESYTLEGKETFMQTRMIQDAVIRNFEVIGEATKRLSPEFRANLALFRYYCP' A
#
# COMPACT_ATOMS: atom_id res chain seq x y z
N MET A 1 14.65 9.14 7.40
CA MET A 1 15.08 8.70 6.06
C MET A 1 15.22 7.17 5.92
N LYS A 2 16.18 6.48 6.55
CA LYS A 2 16.33 5.00 6.39
C LYS A 2 15.07 4.21 6.79
N ASN A 3 14.38 4.66 7.83
CA ASN A 3 13.12 4.05 8.28
C ASN A 3 11.94 4.39 7.36
N ASP A 4 11.94 5.57 6.71
CA ASP A 4 10.88 5.95 5.77
C ASP A 4 10.91 5.05 4.53
N LEU A 5 12.10 4.76 4.01
CA LEU A 5 12.27 3.84 2.88
C LEU A 5 11.77 2.42 3.18
N LEU A 6 11.97 1.95 4.42
CA LEU A 6 11.40 0.67 4.85
C LEU A 6 9.87 0.70 4.83
N TYR A 7 9.24 1.76 5.32
CA TYR A 7 7.78 1.88 5.28
C TYR A 7 7.26 2.01 3.85
N VAL A 8 7.97 2.68 2.96
CA VAL A 8 7.63 2.73 1.53
C VAL A 8 7.75 1.34 0.88
N SER A 9 8.79 0.57 1.18
CA SER A 9 8.92 -0.82 0.72
C SER A 9 7.73 -1.67 1.18
N ASN A 10 7.35 -1.58 2.46
CA ASN A 10 6.19 -2.32 2.96
C ASN A 10 4.89 -1.92 2.25
N ILE A 11 4.71 -0.63 1.94
CA ILE A 11 3.55 -0.15 1.18
C ILE A 11 3.56 -0.74 -0.23
N GLN A 12 4.70 -0.72 -0.91
CA GLN A 12 4.85 -1.28 -2.24
C GLN A 12 4.55 -2.78 -2.26
N GLU A 13 5.16 -3.56 -1.36
CA GLU A 13 4.93 -5.00 -1.23
C GLU A 13 3.45 -5.33 -0.98
N SER A 14 2.77 -4.55 -0.13
CA SER A 14 1.35 -4.73 0.11
C SER A 14 0.48 -4.40 -1.11
N ILE A 15 0.85 -3.41 -1.93
CA ILE A 15 0.14 -3.09 -3.18
C ILE A 15 0.30 -4.25 -4.16
N GLU A 16 1.52 -4.72 -4.38
CA GLU A 16 1.83 -5.85 -5.28
C GLU A 16 1.07 -7.12 -4.83
N ALA A 17 1.01 -7.37 -3.52
CA ALA A 17 0.22 -8.48 -2.97
C ALA A 17 -1.28 -8.33 -3.28
N ILE A 18 -1.88 -7.16 -3.06
CA ILE A 18 -3.29 -6.89 -3.38
C ILE A 18 -3.58 -7.11 -4.86
N GLU A 19 -2.73 -6.60 -5.75
CA GLU A 19 -2.87 -6.78 -7.20
C GLU A 19 -2.80 -8.27 -7.56
N SER A 20 -1.87 -9.02 -6.98
CA SER A 20 -1.76 -10.46 -7.21
C SER A 20 -2.99 -11.25 -6.75
N TYR A 21 -3.57 -10.90 -5.59
CA TYR A 21 -4.75 -11.58 -5.03
C TYR A 21 -6.05 -11.25 -5.76
N THR A 22 -6.07 -10.13 -6.47
CA THR A 22 -7.28 -9.64 -7.18
C THR A 22 -7.22 -9.90 -8.69
N LEU A 23 -6.17 -10.55 -9.18
CA LEU A 23 -5.94 -10.85 -10.60
C LEU A 23 -7.07 -11.65 -11.25
N GLU A 24 -7.68 -12.58 -10.51
CA GLU A 24 -8.79 -13.41 -11.00
C GLU A 24 -10.13 -12.64 -11.10
N GLY A 25 -10.15 -11.38 -10.65
CA GLY A 25 -11.28 -10.48 -10.83
C GLY A 25 -12.36 -10.61 -9.75
N LYS A 26 -13.45 -9.88 -9.99
CA LYS A 26 -14.48 -9.62 -8.97
C LYS A 26 -15.19 -10.87 -8.49
N GLU A 27 -15.50 -11.82 -9.38
CA GLU A 27 -16.27 -13.01 -9.00
C GLU A 27 -15.50 -13.88 -8.01
N THR A 28 -14.26 -14.29 -8.36
CA THR A 28 -13.37 -15.04 -7.48
C THR A 28 -13.14 -14.30 -6.16
N PHE A 29 -12.89 -12.99 -6.21
CA PHE A 29 -12.71 -12.16 -5.01
C PHE A 29 -13.93 -12.24 -4.08
N MET A 30 -15.15 -12.08 -4.62
CA MET A 30 -16.37 -12.08 -3.82
C MET A 30 -16.71 -13.46 -3.25
N GLN A 31 -16.30 -14.55 -3.90
CA GLN A 31 -16.53 -15.91 -3.45
C GLN A 31 -15.45 -16.43 -2.48
N THR A 32 -14.27 -15.80 -2.46
CA THR A 32 -13.12 -16.29 -1.68
C THR A 32 -12.85 -15.41 -0.46
N ARG A 33 -13.42 -15.79 0.70
CA ARG A 33 -13.27 -15.01 1.93
C ARG A 33 -11.81 -14.79 2.34
N MET A 34 -10.96 -15.80 2.16
CA MET A 34 -9.53 -15.72 2.46
C MET A 34 -8.82 -14.61 1.66
N ILE A 35 -9.17 -14.44 0.37
CA ILE A 35 -8.62 -13.37 -0.47
C ILE A 35 -9.08 -12.01 0.06
N GLN A 36 -10.35 -11.86 0.45
CA GLN A 36 -10.88 -10.62 1.02
C GLN A 36 -10.13 -10.24 2.30
N ASP A 37 -9.96 -11.19 3.21
CA ASP A 37 -9.26 -10.97 4.48
C ASP A 37 -7.78 -10.61 4.25
N ALA A 38 -7.12 -11.26 3.27
CA ALA A 38 -5.75 -10.94 2.88
C ALA A 38 -5.61 -9.52 2.30
N VAL A 39 -6.57 -9.09 1.47
CA VAL A 39 -6.60 -7.72 0.91
C VAL A 39 -6.84 -6.69 2.01
N ILE A 40 -7.80 -6.93 2.91
CA ILE A 40 -8.06 -6.04 4.06
C ILE A 40 -6.82 -5.90 4.93
N ARG A 41 -6.14 -7.01 5.25
CA ARG A 41 -4.91 -7.01 6.03
C ARG A 41 -3.81 -6.17 5.38
N ASN A 42 -3.63 -6.26 4.06
CA ASN A 42 -2.66 -5.45 3.34
C ASN A 42 -3.01 -3.95 3.38
N PHE A 43 -4.29 -3.58 3.28
CA PHE A 43 -4.70 -2.18 3.48
C PHE A 43 -4.40 -1.68 4.90
N GLU A 44 -4.54 -2.52 5.92
CA GLU A 44 -4.14 -2.16 7.30
C GLU A 44 -2.62 -1.94 7.42
N VAL A 45 -1.79 -2.79 6.79
CA VAL A 45 -0.34 -2.61 6.74
C VAL A 45 0.01 -1.27 6.09
N ILE A 46 -0.59 -0.97 4.94
CA ILE A 46 -0.38 0.30 4.22
C ILE A 46 -0.76 1.49 5.11
N GLY A 47 -1.91 1.43 5.78
CA GLY A 47 -2.37 2.48 6.68
C GLY A 47 -1.44 2.71 7.85
N GLU A 48 -0.93 1.65 8.46
CA GLU A 48 0.03 1.74 9.57
C GLU A 48 1.40 2.28 9.10
N ALA A 49 1.92 1.78 7.97
CA ALA A 49 3.17 2.27 7.39
C ALA A 49 3.10 3.76 7.05
N THR A 50 1.96 4.21 6.48
CA THR A 50 1.74 5.63 6.13
C THR A 50 1.78 6.55 7.35
N LYS A 51 1.24 6.10 8.50
CA LYS A 51 1.30 6.86 9.77
C LYS A 51 2.73 7.02 10.28
N ARG A 52 3.59 6.04 10.03
CA ARG A 52 4.98 6.00 10.52
C ARG A 52 5.97 6.77 9.66
N LEU A 53 5.58 7.18 8.46
CA LEU A 53 6.39 8.10 7.65
C LEU A 53 6.63 9.41 8.42
N SER A 54 7.82 9.98 8.27
CA SER A 54 8.13 11.27 8.87
C SER A 54 7.33 12.41 8.21
N PRO A 55 7.01 13.50 8.94
CA PRO A 55 6.34 14.66 8.37
C PRO A 55 7.09 15.26 7.18
N GLU A 56 8.42 15.30 7.25
CA GLU A 56 9.30 15.79 6.18
C GLU A 56 9.18 14.94 4.91
N PHE A 57 9.12 13.60 5.06
CA PHE A 57 8.92 12.70 3.93
C PHE A 57 7.55 12.90 3.26
N ARG A 58 6.49 13.06 4.06
CA ARG A 58 5.13 13.33 3.55
C ARG A 58 5.03 14.70 2.84
N ALA A 59 5.70 15.72 3.38
CA ALA A 59 5.72 17.05 2.77
C ALA A 59 6.44 17.04 1.40
N ASN A 60 7.52 16.27 1.27
CA ASN A 60 8.24 16.10 0.00
C ASN A 60 7.44 15.30 -1.04
N LEU A 61 6.58 14.36 -0.63
CA LEU A 61 5.69 13.64 -1.55
C LEU A 61 4.66 14.57 -2.21
N ALA A 62 4.19 15.59 -1.48
CA ALA A 62 3.30 16.62 -2.03
C ALA A 62 3.99 17.48 -3.10
N LEU A 63 5.31 17.67 -3.01
CA LEU A 63 6.12 18.33 -4.03
C LEU A 63 6.31 17.45 -5.29
N PHE A 64 6.43 16.13 -5.15
CA PHE A 64 6.51 15.23 -6.32
C PHE A 64 5.27 15.31 -7.21
N ARG A 65 4.10 15.57 -6.62
CA ARG A 65 2.83 15.81 -7.34
C ARG A 65 2.80 17.15 -8.09
N TYR A 66 3.74 18.07 -7.82
CA TYR A 66 3.94 19.33 -8.55
C TYR A 66 5.00 19.23 -9.67
N TYR A 67 5.79 18.15 -9.72
CA TYR A 67 6.92 18.00 -10.67
C TYR A 67 6.78 16.82 -11.64
N CYS A 68 5.66 16.08 -11.61
CA CYS A 68 5.33 15.12 -12.66
C CYS A 68 4.32 15.77 -13.63
N PRO A 69 4.65 15.96 -14.92
CA PRO A 69 3.75 16.55 -15.91
C PRO A 69 2.49 15.71 -16.20
#